data_AF-A0A8B6CWN0-F1
#
_entry.id   AF-A0A8B6CWN0-F1
#
_cell.length_a   1.000
_cell.length_b   1.000
_cell.length_c   1.000
_cell.angle_alpha   90.00
_cell.angle_beta   90.00
_cell.angle_gamma   90.00
#
_symmetry.space_group_name_H-M   'P 1'
#
loop_
_entity.id
_entity.type
_entity.pdbx_description
1 polymer ?
#
loop_
_entity_poly.entity_id
_entity_poly.type
_entity_poly.pdbx_seq_one_letter_code
_entity_poly.pdbx_strand_id
1 'polypeptide(L)'
;MEVFISDIPEEIHMFILSRLDGQSLVRAKRTCKMWACLIENLEKFFGIWLMCCLNEIPLFMLTEIMGYNQKKTDHKSLIKSYKQLPWIFWREIYAEYKRAFTIEWAKVKMADLYYDQAHSVVTSLAITDGKLLTGHEDGSVFCWKNVAMEGLDLKLVHKHQRR
;
A
#
# COMPACT_ATOMS: atom_id res chain seq x y z
N MET A 1 30.93 33.34 -14.62
CA MET A 1 30.00 33.62 -13.51
C MET A 1 29.29 32.29 -13.25
N GLU A 2 29.61 31.63 -12.14
CA GLU A 2 28.92 30.38 -11.78
C GLU A 2 27.55 30.77 -11.20
N VAL A 3 26.48 30.28 -11.82
CA VAL A 3 25.13 30.44 -11.31
C VAL A 3 24.89 29.27 -10.36
N PHE A 4 24.71 29.56 -9.08
CA PHE A 4 24.39 28.52 -8.11
C PHE A 4 22.90 28.23 -8.16
N ILE A 5 22.53 27.00 -7.82
CA ILE A 5 21.11 26.60 -7.78
C ILE A 5 20.33 27.45 -6.79
N SER A 6 20.98 28.02 -5.76
CA SER A 6 20.39 28.97 -4.80
C SER A 6 19.96 30.29 -5.41
N ASP A 7 20.50 30.65 -6.57
CA ASP A 7 20.32 31.98 -7.16
C ASP A 7 19.08 32.05 -8.06
N ILE A 8 18.39 30.91 -8.21
CA ILE A 8 17.17 30.76 -9.01
C ILE A 8 15.95 31.11 -8.13
N PRO A 9 14.88 31.73 -8.69
CA PRO A 9 13.65 32.02 -7.94
C PRO A 9 12.97 30.77 -7.36
N GLU A 10 12.32 30.93 -6.21
CA GLU A 10 11.63 29.85 -5.49
C GLU A 10 10.57 29.14 -6.35
N GLU A 11 9.88 29.87 -7.22
CA GLU A 11 8.86 29.30 -8.11
C GLU A 11 9.45 28.27 -9.07
N ILE A 12 10.68 28.51 -9.53
CA ILE A 12 11.38 27.59 -10.42
C ILE A 12 11.87 26.38 -9.64
N HIS A 13 12.33 26.56 -8.39
CA HIS A 13 12.64 25.41 -7.52
C HIS A 13 11.41 24.55 -7.27
N MET A 14 10.28 25.16 -6.91
CA MET A 14 9.02 24.46 -6.71
C MET A 14 8.58 23.75 -7.98
N PHE A 15 8.73 24.37 -9.14
CA PHE A 15 8.44 23.73 -10.43
C PHE A 15 9.32 22.50 -10.65
N ILE A 16 10.64 22.60 -10.46
CA ILE A 16 11.56 21.47 -10.61
C ILE A 16 11.20 20.35 -9.62
N LEU A 17 11.03 20.69 -8.34
CA LEU A 17 10.69 19.75 -7.29
C LEU A 17 9.34 19.06 -7.57
N SER A 18 8.35 19.78 -8.11
CA SER A 18 7.04 19.21 -8.47
C SER A 18 7.08 18.13 -9.57
N ARG A 19 8.19 18.04 -10.31
CA ARG A 19 8.39 17.02 -11.35
C ARG A 19 9.07 15.74 -10.86
N LEU A 20 9.57 15.75 -9.63
CA LEU A 20 10.22 14.59 -9.03
C LEU A 20 9.21 13.51 -8.66
N ASP A 21 9.64 12.25 -8.72
CA ASP A 21 8.89 11.15 -8.10
C ASP A 21 8.93 11.28 -6.57
N GLY A 22 7.99 10.62 -5.89
CA GLY A 22 7.85 10.75 -4.44
C GLY A 22 9.10 10.29 -3.69
N GLN A 23 9.84 9.30 -4.20
CA GLN A 23 11.09 8.86 -3.57
C GLN A 23 12.19 9.92 -3.67
N SER A 24 12.33 10.55 -4.83
CA SER A 24 13.28 11.66 -5.02
C SER A 24 12.87 12.86 -4.20
N LEU A 25 11.58 13.15 -4.02
CA LEU A 25 11.09 14.18 -3.10
C LEU A 25 11.50 13.92 -1.64
N VAL A 26 11.33 12.69 -1.14
CA VAL A 26 11.78 12.35 0.23
C VAL A 26 13.28 12.59 0.40
N ARG A 27 14.08 12.24 -0.61
CA ARG A 27 15.55 12.44 -0.59
C ARG A 27 15.90 13.92 -0.69
N ALA A 28 15.26 14.64 -1.60
CA ALA A 28 15.39 16.08 -1.82
C ALA A 28 15.10 16.87 -0.54
N LYS A 29 14.10 16.46 0.24
CA LYS A 29 13.78 17.08 1.54
C LYS A 29 14.93 17.04 2.55
N ARG A 30 15.89 16.11 2.39
CA ARG A 30 17.01 15.90 3.32
C ARG A 30 18.30 16.60 2.89
N THR A 31 18.33 17.26 1.73
CA THR A 31 19.56 17.85 1.18
C THR A 31 19.93 19.14 1.91
N CYS A 32 18.99 20.08 2.03
CA CYS A 32 19.19 21.35 2.72
C CYS A 32 17.87 21.93 3.25
N LYS A 33 17.96 22.92 4.16
CA LYS A 33 16.80 23.56 4.79
C LYS A 33 15.86 24.24 3.78
N MET A 34 16.43 24.83 2.72
CA MET A 34 15.65 25.48 1.67
C MET A 34 14.76 24.47 0.95
N TRP A 35 15.33 23.35 0.51
CA TRP A 35 14.57 22.29 -0.16
C TRP A 35 13.54 21.66 0.77
N ALA A 36 13.88 21.49 2.07
CA ALA A 36 12.93 21.03 3.06
C ALA A 36 11.70 21.93 3.16
N CYS A 37 11.91 23.26 3.24
CA CYS A 37 10.85 24.26 3.33
C CYS A 37 9.97 24.26 2.06
N LEU A 38 10.58 24.28 0.88
CA LEU A 38 9.85 24.27 -0.40
C LEU A 38 9.00 23.01 -0.56
N ILE A 39 9.55 21.85 -0.18
CA ILE A 39 8.79 20.59 -0.23
C ILE A 39 7.64 20.63 0.77
N GLU A 40 7.82 21.14 1.99
CA GLU A 40 6.70 21.31 2.93
C GLU A 40 5.58 22.21 2.38
N ASN A 41 5.91 23.22 1.59
CA ASN A 41 4.90 24.03 0.89
C ASN A 41 4.18 23.21 -0.20
N LEU A 42 4.92 22.44 -1.00
CA LEU A 42 4.35 21.52 -1.98
C LEU A 42 3.42 20.46 -1.34
N GLU A 43 3.80 19.96 -0.17
CA GLU A 43 3.01 19.04 0.63
C GLU A 43 1.69 19.68 1.05
N LYS A 44 1.74 20.86 1.68
CA LYS A 44 0.57 21.49 2.32
C LYS A 44 -0.40 22.11 1.32
N PHE A 45 0.09 22.73 0.25
CA PHE A 45 -0.73 23.60 -0.59
C PHE A 45 -0.98 23.07 -2.00
N PHE A 46 -0.09 22.21 -2.51
CA PHE A 46 -0.13 21.78 -3.92
C PHE A 46 -0.51 20.31 -4.09
N GLY A 47 -0.77 19.59 -3.00
CA GLY A 47 -1.21 18.20 -3.04
C GLY A 47 -0.19 17.28 -3.72
N ILE A 48 1.10 17.54 -3.56
CA ILE A 48 2.16 16.81 -4.27
C ILE A 48 2.08 15.29 -4.04
N TRP A 49 1.75 14.86 -2.81
CA TRP A 49 1.61 13.43 -2.49
C TRP A 49 0.42 12.77 -3.16
N LEU A 50 -0.68 13.48 -3.39
CA LEU A 50 -1.80 12.98 -4.20
C LEU A 50 -1.32 12.74 -5.64
N MET A 51 -0.56 13.68 -6.20
CA MET A 51 -0.01 13.53 -7.56
C MET A 51 0.96 12.34 -7.63
N CYS A 52 1.87 12.19 -6.67
CA CYS A 52 2.76 11.03 -6.60
C CYS A 52 1.97 9.73 -6.51
N CYS A 53 0.93 9.66 -5.66
CA CYS A 53 0.07 8.48 -5.55
C CYS A 53 -0.61 8.15 -6.87
N LEU A 54 -1.23 9.13 -7.54
CA LEU A 54 -1.97 8.89 -8.78
C LEU A 54 -1.04 8.54 -9.96
N ASN A 55 0.19 9.03 -9.97
CA ASN A 55 1.14 8.79 -11.05
C ASN A 55 1.94 7.48 -10.87
N GLU A 56 2.25 7.11 -9.62
CA GLU A 56 3.12 5.95 -9.34
C GLU A 56 2.37 4.70 -8.89
N ILE A 57 1.20 4.84 -8.27
CA ILE A 57 0.48 3.71 -7.68
C ILE A 57 -0.65 3.28 -8.63
N PRO A 58 -0.67 2.02 -9.09
CA PRO A 58 -1.79 1.50 -9.85
C PRO A 58 -3.10 1.68 -9.07
N LEU A 59 -4.15 2.15 -9.74
CA LEU A 59 -5.37 2.57 -9.06
C LEU A 59 -6.05 1.44 -8.26
N PHE A 60 -6.00 0.19 -8.73
CA PHE A 60 -6.57 -0.94 -8.00
C PHE A 60 -5.90 -1.13 -6.63
N MET A 61 -4.58 -0.94 -6.57
CA MET A 61 -3.81 -1.03 -5.34
C MET A 61 -4.08 0.19 -4.44
N LEU A 62 -4.22 1.38 -5.03
CA LEU A 62 -4.62 2.56 -4.28
C LEU A 62 -5.98 2.35 -3.60
N THR A 63 -6.97 1.80 -4.33
CA THR A 63 -8.30 1.50 -3.75
C THR A 63 -8.24 0.47 -2.63
N GLU A 64 -7.35 -0.51 -2.74
CA GLU A 64 -7.11 -1.53 -1.72
C GLU A 64 -6.47 -0.92 -0.47
N ILE A 65 -5.40 -0.15 -0.61
CA ILE A 65 -4.71 0.52 0.51
C ILE A 65 -5.67 1.48 1.25
N MET A 66 -6.55 2.16 0.53
CA MET A 66 -7.54 3.06 1.14
C MET A 66 -8.76 2.33 1.71
N GLY A 67 -8.91 1.01 1.51
CA GLY A 67 -10.05 0.24 1.99
C GLY A 67 -11.39 0.59 1.34
N TYR A 68 -11.39 1.21 0.16
CA TYR A 68 -12.62 1.52 -0.58
C TYR A 68 -13.11 0.29 -1.33
N ASN A 69 -14.12 -0.39 -0.77
CA ASN A 69 -14.81 -1.50 -1.42
C ASN A 69 -15.43 -1.05 -2.75
N GLN A 70 -14.96 -1.62 -3.85
CA GLN A 70 -15.36 -1.30 -5.22
C GLN A 70 -16.87 -1.50 -5.44
N LYS A 71 -17.67 -0.45 -5.25
CA LYS A 71 -18.94 -0.30 -5.96
C LYS A 71 -18.68 0.60 -7.15
N LYS A 72 -18.43 -0.02 -8.33
CA LYS A 72 -18.34 0.56 -9.69
C LYS A 72 -18.46 2.09 -9.73
N THR A 73 -17.44 2.78 -9.24
CA THR A 73 -17.42 4.25 -9.19
C THR A 73 -16.55 4.71 -10.34
N ASP A 74 -17.08 5.62 -11.16
CA ASP A 74 -16.35 6.21 -12.28
C ASP A 74 -15.02 6.84 -11.78
N HIS A 75 -13.91 6.60 -12.48
CA HIS A 75 -12.58 7.10 -12.13
C HIS A 75 -12.57 8.61 -11.83
N LYS A 76 -13.36 9.40 -12.56
CA LYS A 76 -13.46 10.84 -12.34
C LYS A 76 -14.10 11.19 -10.99
N SER A 77 -15.08 10.40 -10.56
CA SER A 77 -15.76 10.59 -9.27
C SER A 77 -14.85 10.24 -8.08
N LEU A 78 -13.99 9.22 -8.23
CA LEU A 78 -12.98 8.84 -7.25
C LEU A 78 -11.95 9.96 -7.07
N ILE A 79 -11.37 10.47 -8.16
CA ILE A 79 -10.38 11.55 -8.11
C ILE A 79 -10.97 12.83 -7.48
N LYS A 80 -12.23 13.14 -7.75
CA LYS A 80 -12.91 14.31 -7.14
C LYS A 80 -13.05 14.15 -5.62
N SER A 81 -13.36 12.94 -5.16
CA SER A 81 -13.46 12.62 -3.73
C SER A 81 -12.08 12.66 -3.06
N TYR A 82 -11.04 12.17 -3.75
CA TYR A 82 -9.66 12.14 -3.27
C TYR A 82 -9.06 13.53 -3.01
N LYS A 83 -9.41 14.53 -3.82
CA LYS A 83 -8.93 15.92 -3.63
C LYS A 83 -9.40 16.57 -2.32
N GLN A 84 -10.45 16.04 -1.68
CA GLN A 84 -10.96 16.58 -0.42
C GLN A 84 -10.18 16.07 0.80
N LEU A 85 -9.39 14.99 0.63
CA LEU A 85 -8.63 14.40 1.72
C LEU A 85 -7.37 15.25 2.02
N PRO A 86 -6.97 15.35 3.29
CA PRO A 86 -5.83 16.16 3.69
C PRO A 86 -4.51 15.62 3.12
N TRP A 87 -3.54 16.50 2.90
CA TRP A 87 -2.25 16.11 2.32
C TRP A 87 -1.50 15.05 3.15
N ILE A 88 -1.67 15.05 4.47
CA ILE A 88 -1.05 14.08 5.39
C ILE A 88 -1.51 12.67 5.06
N PHE A 89 -2.80 12.50 4.75
CA PHE A 89 -3.37 11.22 4.34
C PHE A 89 -2.64 10.68 3.10
N TRP A 90 -2.49 11.50 2.06
CA TRP A 90 -1.81 11.08 0.83
C TRP A 90 -0.34 10.75 1.04
N ARG A 91 0.34 11.47 1.94
CA ARG A 91 1.71 11.14 2.34
C ARG A 91 1.80 9.77 3.01
N GLU A 92 0.85 9.46 3.89
CA GLU A 92 0.78 8.16 4.59
C GLU A 92 0.47 7.02 3.63
N ILE A 93 -0.46 7.20 2.69
CA ILE A 93 -0.76 6.22 1.64
C ILE A 93 0.47 5.93 0.79
N TYR A 94 1.18 6.97 0.35
CA TYR A 94 2.42 6.79 -0.42
C TYR A 94 3.49 6.04 0.39
N ALA A 95 3.63 6.37 1.69
CA ALA A 95 4.55 5.68 2.58
C ALA A 95 4.18 4.20 2.80
N GLU A 96 2.89 3.89 2.93
CA GLU A 96 2.39 2.50 3.02
C GLU A 96 2.71 1.72 1.75
N TYR A 97 2.39 2.28 0.58
CA TYR A 97 2.71 1.68 -0.71
C TYR A 97 4.20 1.37 -0.85
N LYS A 98 5.07 2.33 -0.54
CA LYS A 98 6.53 2.08 -0.61
C LYS A 98 6.99 1.07 0.43
N ARG A 99 6.40 1.03 1.64
CA ARG A 99 6.71 -0.01 2.65
C ARG A 99 6.33 -1.40 2.14
N ALA A 100 5.11 -1.57 1.66
CA ALA A 100 4.61 -2.83 1.11
C ALA A 100 5.45 -3.31 -0.09
N PHE A 101 5.78 -2.40 -1.02
CA PHE A 101 6.56 -2.74 -2.22
C PHE A 101 8.05 -2.99 -1.91
N THR A 102 8.61 -2.32 -0.91
CA THR A 102 9.97 -2.61 -0.41
C THR A 102 10.02 -4.01 0.21
N ILE A 103 8.95 -4.44 0.89
CA ILE A 103 8.80 -5.79 1.45
C ILE A 103 8.66 -6.84 0.34
N GLU A 104 7.98 -6.53 -0.76
CA GLU A 104 7.81 -7.42 -1.91
C GLU A 104 9.15 -7.82 -2.57
N TRP A 105 10.16 -6.92 -2.52
CA TRP A 105 11.52 -7.19 -3.01
C TRP A 105 12.48 -7.66 -1.91
N ALA A 106 12.23 -7.26 -0.66
CA ALA A 106 12.95 -7.74 0.51
C ALA A 106 12.36 -9.07 0.96
N LYS A 107 12.47 -10.12 0.12
CA LYS A 107 12.20 -11.54 0.44
C LYS A 107 11.41 -11.68 1.74
N VAL A 108 10.09 -11.43 1.71
CA VAL A 108 9.22 -11.84 2.80
C VAL A 108 9.62 -13.29 3.05
N LYS A 109 10.09 -13.59 4.26
CA LYS A 109 10.19 -14.97 4.72
C LYS A 109 8.76 -15.50 4.64
N MET A 110 8.37 -16.02 3.49
CA MET A 110 7.19 -16.85 3.37
C MET A 110 7.49 -17.99 4.33
N ALA A 111 6.82 -17.99 5.47
CA ALA A 111 6.84 -19.14 6.33
C ALA A 111 6.05 -20.20 5.55
N ASP A 112 6.75 -21.18 4.99
CA ASP A 112 6.10 -22.33 4.41
C ASP A 112 5.23 -22.96 5.50
N LEU A 113 3.92 -22.95 5.28
CA LEU A 113 2.96 -23.55 6.18
C LEU A 113 2.92 -25.05 5.86
N TYR A 114 3.59 -25.83 6.70
CA TYR A 114 3.53 -27.29 6.61
C TYR A 114 2.21 -27.76 7.19
N TYR A 115 1.31 -28.18 6.30
CA TYR A 115 0.11 -28.91 6.66
C TYR A 115 0.46 -30.37 6.95
N ASP A 116 0.11 -30.86 8.13
CA ASP A 116 0.28 -32.27 8.46
C ASP A 116 -0.66 -33.12 7.57
N GLN A 117 -0.11 -34.13 6.89
CA GLN A 117 -0.84 -35.04 6.00
C GLN A 117 -1.89 -35.89 6.73
N ALA A 118 -1.97 -35.80 8.06
CA ALA A 118 -3.03 -36.41 8.87
C ALA A 118 -4.45 -35.95 8.49
N HIS A 119 -4.58 -34.84 7.77
CA HIS A 119 -5.86 -34.32 7.30
C HIS A 119 -5.95 -34.38 5.76
N SER A 120 -7.15 -34.70 5.26
CA SER A 120 -7.39 -35.01 3.84
C SER A 120 -6.96 -33.92 2.86
N VAL A 121 -6.86 -34.28 1.56
CA VAL A 121 -6.37 -33.40 0.48
C VAL A 121 -7.14 -32.08 0.44
N VAL A 122 -6.39 -30.97 0.35
CA VAL A 122 -6.97 -29.63 0.13
C VAL A 122 -7.54 -29.57 -1.28
N THR A 123 -8.84 -29.29 -1.39
CA THR A 123 -9.56 -29.20 -2.67
C THR A 123 -9.88 -27.76 -3.07
N SER A 124 -9.91 -26.83 -2.11
CA SER A 124 -10.20 -25.42 -2.38
C SER A 124 -9.54 -24.48 -1.37
N LEU A 125 -9.30 -23.24 -1.81
CA LEU A 125 -8.66 -22.17 -1.05
C LEU A 125 -9.43 -20.87 -1.21
N ALA A 126 -9.54 -20.11 -0.13
CA ALA A 126 -10.07 -18.73 -0.16
C ALA A 126 -9.32 -17.84 0.84
N ILE A 127 -9.13 -16.57 0.48
CA ILE A 127 -8.54 -15.55 1.36
C ILE A 127 -9.56 -14.43 1.53
N THR A 128 -9.89 -14.09 2.78
CA THR A 128 -10.85 -13.03 3.10
C THR A 128 -10.55 -12.46 4.48
N ASP A 129 -10.58 -11.13 4.62
CA ASP A 129 -10.35 -10.40 5.89
C ASP A 129 -9.07 -10.82 6.64
N GLY A 130 -7.98 -11.05 5.90
CA GLY A 130 -6.69 -11.47 6.47
C GLY A 130 -6.68 -12.90 7.02
N LYS A 131 -7.67 -13.71 6.68
CA LYS A 131 -7.76 -15.14 7.03
C LYS A 131 -7.64 -15.98 5.77
N LEU A 132 -6.93 -17.08 5.89
CA LEU A 132 -6.90 -18.13 4.87
C LEU A 132 -7.89 -19.23 5.26
N LEU A 133 -8.70 -19.67 4.31
CA LEU A 133 -9.64 -20.78 4.46
C LEU A 133 -9.21 -21.91 3.54
N THR A 134 -9.15 -23.13 4.07
CA THR A 134 -8.87 -24.34 3.29
C THR A 134 -10.07 -25.28 3.36
N GLY A 135 -10.56 -25.72 2.20
CA GLY A 135 -11.61 -26.75 2.09
C GLY A 135 -10.99 -28.10 1.71
N HIS A 136 -11.47 -29.16 2.35
CA HIS A 136 -10.86 -30.49 2.29
C HIS A 136 -11.82 -31.54 1.75
N GLU A 137 -11.28 -32.61 1.19
CA GLU A 137 -12.06 -33.71 0.61
C GLU A 137 -12.97 -34.42 1.64
N ASP A 138 -12.54 -34.49 2.90
CA ASP A 138 -13.32 -35.03 4.02
C ASP A 138 -14.47 -34.10 4.48
N GLY A 139 -14.70 -33.00 3.76
CA GLY A 139 -15.71 -32.00 4.07
C GLY A 139 -15.29 -31.00 5.14
N SER A 140 -14.07 -31.10 5.69
CA SER A 140 -13.57 -30.16 6.69
C SER A 140 -13.23 -28.81 6.05
N VAL A 141 -13.50 -27.75 6.78
CA VAL A 141 -13.08 -26.39 6.43
C VAL A 141 -12.30 -25.82 7.60
N PHE A 142 -11.03 -25.49 7.35
CA PHE A 142 -10.17 -24.87 8.34
C PHE A 142 -10.00 -23.38 8.07
N CYS A 143 -9.84 -22.62 9.15
CA CYS A 143 -9.49 -21.22 9.11
C CYS A 143 -8.14 -21.01 9.78
N TRP A 144 -7.28 -20.33 9.04
CA TRP A 144 -5.93 -19.95 9.42
C TRP A 144 -5.93 -18.47 9.72
N LYS A 145 -5.62 -18.12 10.96
CA LYS A 145 -5.36 -16.71 11.30
C LYS A 145 -3.91 -16.41 11.01
N ASN A 146 -3.65 -15.28 10.36
CA ASN A 146 -2.29 -14.78 10.19
C ASN A 146 -1.76 -14.33 11.57
N VAL A 147 -1.00 -15.19 12.24
CA VAL A 147 -0.35 -14.87 13.51
C VAL A 147 1.10 -14.53 13.20
N ALA A 148 1.33 -13.30 12.74
CA ALA A 148 2.67 -12.83 12.42
C ALA A 148 3.64 -12.83 13.62
N MET A 149 3.23 -13.22 14.84
CA MET A 149 4.12 -13.24 16.01
C MET A 149 3.98 -14.39 17.03
N GLU A 150 2.94 -15.25 17.03
CA GLU A 150 2.73 -16.21 18.15
C GLU A 150 2.10 -17.56 17.76
N GLY A 151 2.47 -18.11 16.60
CA GLY A 151 2.13 -19.49 16.22
C GLY A 151 0.80 -19.62 15.47
N LEU A 152 0.76 -20.56 14.54
CA LEU A 152 -0.39 -20.81 13.69
C LEU A 152 -1.58 -21.34 14.50
N ASP A 153 -2.61 -20.51 14.66
CA ASP A 153 -3.89 -20.93 15.21
C ASP A 153 -4.74 -21.53 14.07
N LEU A 154 -4.72 -22.87 13.99
CA LEU A 154 -5.56 -23.65 13.08
C LEU A 154 -6.87 -23.98 13.79
N LYS A 155 -7.99 -23.49 13.24
CA LYS A 155 -9.32 -23.80 13.77
C LYS A 155 -10.17 -24.51 12.74
N LEU A 156 -10.67 -25.70 13.07
CA LEU A 156 -11.77 -26.31 12.31
C LEU A 156 -13.02 -25.45 12.50
N VAL A 157 -13.53 -24.90 11.40
CA VAL A 157 -14.70 -24.02 11.41
C VAL A 157 -15.96 -24.78 11.05
N HIS A 158 -15.83 -25.78 10.17
CA HIS A 158 -16.97 -26.54 9.71
C HIS A 158 -16.57 -27.94 9.23
N LYS A 159 -17.51 -28.87 9.29
CA LYS A 159 -17.37 -30.20 8.68
C LYS A 159 -18.66 -30.57 7.98
N HIS A 160 -18.62 -30.58 6.65
CA HIS A 160 -19.75 -31.02 5.84
C HIS A 160 -19.92 -32.54 6.02
N GLN A 161 -21.14 -32.98 6.34
CA GLN A 161 -21.50 -34.39 6.29
C GLN A 161 -22.07 -34.69 4.91
N ARG A 162 -21.56 -35.75 4.27
CA ARG A 162 -22.21 -36.33 3.10
C ARG A 162 -23.55 -36.91 3.57
N ARG A 163 -24.64 -36.46 2.94
CA ARG A 163 -25.93 -37.15 3.01
C ARG A 163 -25.87 -38.43 2.19
#